data_AF-A0A8S9RBX0-F1
#
_entry.id   AF-A0A8S9RBX0-F1
#
_cell.length_a   1.000
_cell.length_b   1.000
_cell.length_c   1.000
_cell.angle_alpha   90.00
_cell.angle_beta   90.00
_cell.angle_gamma   90.00
#
_symmetry.space_group_name_H-M   'P 1'
#
loop_
_entity.id
_entity.type
_entity.pdbx_description
1 polymer ?
#
loop_
_entity_poly.entity_id
_entity_poly.type
_entity_poly.pdbx_seq_one_letter_code
_entity_poly.pdbx_strand_id
1 'polypeptide(L)'
;MNGDALSDSLLSPCFNLLTGLLLCVAVCTGAESAIETTSVFLVGEGCPSTSLVTISQLSDFVVASSTHSNFVLNSLSTSYGDLSCLGGGWCNNRSSCVFRKTTRRGSSKFMEKALNFTGILSNKPQENPDFFNWNRIKLRYCDGASFSGDSQDEDSQIFYRGKRIWQAAVEEFMSLGMQKAEQALLSGCSAGGLASILHCDDFRERLPLSTKVKCLSDAGMFLDAVDVSGGHSLRNMFQGVVTVQNLQKDLSSACTNHLDPTSCFFPQNLVSDIKTPMFLLNAAYDSWQVRQSLAPSPADPRGVWKHCKSDISRCNSSQLQFLQEFRKEMVLALNSFSASPQNGLFINSCFTHCQSEIQDTWFAQDSPKLNGKRVAESVGDWYFDRANNVKDIDCPYPCDKTCHHLIFQ
;
A
#
# COMPACT_ATOMS: atom_id res chain seq x y z
N MET A 1 24.21 -15.16 -69.71
CA MET A 1 22.75 -15.26 -69.60
C MET A 1 22.38 -14.78 -68.21
N ASN A 2 21.69 -13.62 -68.18
CA ASN A 2 20.99 -12.93 -67.08
C ASN A 2 21.79 -12.67 -65.79
N GLY A 3 21.88 -11.46 -65.20
CA GLY A 3 21.29 -10.15 -65.45
C GLY A 3 21.55 -9.27 -64.21
N ASP A 4 21.88 -8.00 -64.45
CA ASP A 4 21.56 -6.76 -63.73
C ASP A 4 21.67 -6.62 -62.17
N ALA A 5 22.62 -5.75 -61.78
CA ALA A 5 22.46 -4.44 -61.12
C ALA A 5 21.72 -4.23 -59.77
N LEU A 6 22.46 -3.59 -58.83
CA LEU A 6 22.11 -2.43 -57.97
C LEU A 6 20.90 -2.48 -57.01
N SER A 7 21.14 -2.39 -55.69
CA SER A 7 20.94 -1.16 -54.86
C SER A 7 20.89 -1.46 -53.34
N ASP A 8 21.45 -0.55 -52.55
CA ASP A 8 21.28 -0.40 -51.09
C ASP A 8 19.83 -0.50 -50.59
N SER A 9 19.61 -1.12 -49.43
CA SER A 9 18.66 -0.61 -48.41
C SER A 9 18.78 -1.34 -47.06
N LEU A 10 19.20 -0.56 -46.05
CA LEU A 10 18.74 -0.53 -44.65
C LEU A 10 17.90 -1.71 -44.14
N LEU A 11 18.40 -2.39 -43.11
CA LEU A 11 17.60 -2.69 -41.92
C LEU A 11 18.45 -2.50 -40.66
N SER A 12 18.02 -1.49 -39.91
CA SER A 12 18.44 -1.05 -38.58
C SER A 12 18.62 -2.19 -37.57
N PRO A 13 19.36 -1.95 -36.48
CA PRO A 13 19.71 -2.96 -35.51
C PRO A 13 18.48 -3.36 -34.71
N CYS A 14 18.34 -4.65 -34.39
CA CYS A 14 17.54 -5.05 -33.22
C CYS A 14 18.32 -4.66 -31.94
N PHE A 15 18.50 -3.36 -31.74
CA PHE A 15 18.51 -2.78 -30.40
C PHE A 15 17.06 -2.79 -29.94
N ASN A 16 16.61 -3.92 -29.42
CA ASN A 16 15.55 -3.90 -28.42
C ASN A 16 16.20 -4.23 -27.09
N LEU A 17 16.18 -3.20 -26.27
CA LEU A 17 16.71 -3.07 -24.93
C LEU A 17 16.14 -4.19 -24.03
N LEU A 18 16.77 -5.36 -24.02
CA LEU A 18 16.62 -6.33 -22.93
C LEU A 18 17.43 -5.81 -21.74
N THR A 19 16.87 -4.84 -21.02
CA THR A 19 17.29 -4.55 -19.65
C THR A 19 16.17 -5.00 -18.75
N GLY A 20 16.15 -6.29 -18.46
CA GLY A 20 15.48 -6.80 -17.27
C GLY A 20 16.31 -6.41 -16.05
N LEU A 21 15.65 -5.96 -14.98
CA LEU A 21 16.21 -5.94 -13.63
C LEU A 21 15.08 -5.63 -12.63
N LEU A 22 15.40 -5.98 -11.39
CA LEU A 22 14.59 -6.84 -10.56
C LEU A 22 14.84 -6.36 -9.12
N LEU A 23 13.91 -5.78 -8.33
CA LEU A 23 14.04 -5.74 -6.85
C LEU A 23 12.75 -5.42 -6.05
N CYS A 24 12.58 -6.11 -4.92
CA CYS A 24 11.79 -5.70 -3.74
C CYS A 24 12.78 -5.35 -2.62
N VAL A 25 13.04 -4.06 -2.37
CA VAL A 25 13.90 -3.65 -1.25
C VAL A 25 13.12 -3.78 0.07
N ALA A 26 13.79 -4.17 1.15
CA ALA A 26 13.29 -4.05 2.51
C ALA A 26 14.48 -3.86 3.46
N VAL A 27 14.59 -2.71 4.12
CA VAL A 27 15.64 -2.42 5.10
C VAL A 27 14.97 -2.03 6.41
N CYS A 28 15.06 -2.85 7.47
CA CYS A 28 14.74 -2.38 8.83
C CYS A 28 15.50 -3.10 9.93
N THR A 29 15.94 -2.27 10.88
CA THR A 29 16.68 -2.49 12.13
C THR A 29 17.88 -3.44 12.06
N GLY A 30 19.04 -2.83 12.08
CA GLY A 30 20.28 -3.36 12.61
C GLY A 30 21.27 -2.21 12.81
N ALA A 31 22.34 -2.43 13.58
CA ALA A 31 23.41 -1.44 13.76
C ALA A 31 23.98 -0.99 12.40
N GLU A 32 24.76 0.10 12.35
CA GLU A 32 25.55 0.48 11.16
C GLU A 32 26.43 -0.66 10.60
N SER A 33 26.55 -1.77 11.34
CA SER A 33 27.24 -3.02 11.00
C SER A 33 26.32 -4.25 10.75
N ALA A 34 25.00 -4.09 10.64
CA ALA A 34 24.09 -5.21 10.41
C ALA A 34 23.97 -5.55 8.91
N ILE A 35 24.73 -6.56 8.52
CA ILE A 35 24.83 -7.07 7.15
C ILE A 35 23.83 -8.23 7.01
N GLU A 36 22.57 -7.93 6.70
CA GLU A 36 21.66 -8.97 6.20
C GLU A 36 20.52 -8.36 5.36
N THR A 37 20.82 -8.10 4.09
CA THR A 37 19.85 -7.73 3.05
C THR A 37 19.14 -9.00 2.56
N THR A 38 17.81 -9.11 2.71
CA THR A 38 17.05 -10.27 2.22
C THR A 38 16.30 -9.92 0.92
N SER A 39 16.87 -10.41 -0.19
CA SER A 39 16.33 -10.98 -1.44
C SER A 39 15.05 -10.47 -2.13
N VAL A 40 15.08 -10.70 -3.45
CA VAL A 40 14.30 -10.05 -4.49
C VAL A 40 13.84 -11.07 -5.55
N PHE A 41 12.65 -10.88 -6.16
CA PHE A 41 12.09 -11.78 -7.18
C PHE A 41 11.41 -11.04 -8.36
N LEU A 42 11.71 -11.43 -9.62
CA LEU A 42 11.00 -11.01 -10.85
C LEU A 42 10.70 -12.32 -11.54
N VAL A 43 9.55 -12.30 -12.18
CA VAL A 43 9.21 -13.24 -13.21
C VAL A 43 8.93 -12.39 -14.45
N GLY A 44 9.81 -12.49 -15.45
CA GLY A 44 9.57 -12.01 -16.81
C GLY A 44 9.37 -13.21 -17.73
N GLU A 45 8.34 -13.20 -18.56
CA GLU A 45 8.12 -14.25 -19.56
C GLU A 45 9.07 -14.04 -20.76
N GLY A 46 10.00 -14.99 -20.91
CA GLY A 46 10.92 -15.06 -22.04
C GLY A 46 11.60 -16.42 -22.25
N CYS A 47 11.37 -17.41 -21.38
CA CYS A 47 11.79 -18.79 -21.61
C CYS A 47 10.76 -19.77 -21.03
N PRO A 48 10.41 -20.83 -21.76
CA PRO A 48 9.44 -21.80 -21.29
C PRO A 48 10.06 -22.64 -20.17
N SER A 49 9.25 -22.90 -19.14
CA SER A 49 9.44 -23.96 -18.14
C SER A 49 10.35 -23.69 -16.93
N THR A 50 9.85 -24.22 -15.81
CA THR A 50 10.50 -24.53 -14.53
C THR A 50 10.54 -23.45 -13.44
N SER A 51 9.64 -23.66 -12.48
CA SER A 51 9.74 -23.29 -11.08
C SER A 51 11.09 -23.70 -10.50
N LEU A 52 12.01 -22.75 -10.26
CA LEU A 52 13.18 -22.88 -9.37
C LEU A 52 13.87 -21.50 -9.30
N VAL A 53 13.92 -20.89 -8.12
CA VAL A 53 14.66 -19.63 -7.90
C VAL A 53 15.85 -19.91 -6.98
N THR A 54 17.05 -19.70 -7.48
CA THR A 54 18.32 -19.85 -6.75
C THR A 54 18.72 -18.52 -6.12
N ILE A 55 19.20 -18.56 -4.88
CA ILE A 55 19.66 -17.40 -4.09
C ILE A 55 21.11 -17.08 -4.44
N SER A 56 21.41 -15.85 -4.84
CA SER A 56 22.80 -15.35 -4.97
C SER A 56 22.92 -13.92 -4.45
N GLN A 57 23.95 -13.68 -3.61
CA GLN A 57 24.34 -12.41 -2.97
C GLN A 57 24.92 -11.41 -3.98
N LEU A 58 24.66 -10.12 -3.78
CA LEU A 58 25.47 -9.03 -4.34
C LEU A 58 25.71 -7.91 -3.29
N SER A 59 26.97 -7.48 -3.25
CA SER A 59 27.63 -6.39 -2.52
C SER A 59 27.34 -5.03 -3.20
N ASP A 60 27.28 -3.86 -2.56
CA ASP A 60 28.28 -3.20 -1.72
C ASP A 60 27.64 -2.19 -0.72
N PHE A 61 27.81 -2.42 0.59
CA PHE A 61 28.15 -1.46 1.66
C PHE A 61 28.67 -2.34 2.84
N VAL A 62 30.01 -2.47 2.92
CA VAL A 62 30.99 -3.13 3.85
C VAL A 62 30.45 -3.75 5.19
N VAL A 63 30.78 -4.97 5.72
CA VAL A 63 32.01 -5.81 5.81
C VAL A 63 31.74 -7.34 5.99
N ALA A 64 32.17 -8.16 5.02
CA ALA A 64 32.76 -9.52 5.10
C ALA A 64 31.97 -10.83 5.44
N SER A 65 32.07 -11.74 4.45
CA SER A 65 32.43 -13.18 4.49
C SER A 65 31.34 -14.27 4.60
N SER A 66 30.99 -14.75 3.40
CA SER A 66 31.11 -16.14 2.93
C SER A 66 30.26 -17.28 3.50
N THR A 67 29.75 -18.07 2.54
CA THR A 67 29.49 -19.52 2.53
C THR A 67 28.07 -20.05 2.77
N HIS A 68 27.53 -20.56 1.66
CA HIS A 68 26.80 -21.81 1.45
C HIS A 68 25.27 -21.85 1.62
N SER A 69 24.70 -22.42 0.55
CA SER A 69 23.33 -22.72 0.15
C SER A 69 22.55 -23.61 1.12
N ASN A 70 21.22 -23.48 1.17
CA ASN A 70 20.26 -24.51 0.70
C ASN A 70 18.78 -24.17 0.95
N PHE A 71 17.95 -24.89 0.19
CA PHE A 71 16.55 -24.72 -0.21
C PHE A 71 15.45 -25.31 0.73
N VAL A 72 14.18 -25.02 0.34
CA VAL A 72 12.97 -25.90 0.36
C VAL A 72 12.17 -26.03 1.70
N LEU A 73 10.83 -26.17 1.82
CA LEU A 73 9.64 -26.39 0.95
C LEU A 73 8.38 -25.71 1.54
N ASN A 74 7.37 -25.53 0.70
CA ASN A 74 5.90 -25.43 0.91
C ASN A 74 5.31 -25.76 2.30
N SER A 75 4.28 -24.99 2.71
CA SER A 75 2.97 -25.59 3.05
C SER A 75 1.83 -24.56 2.99
N LEU A 76 0.72 -25.00 2.38
CA LEU A 76 -0.60 -24.43 2.52
C LEU A 76 -0.97 -24.36 4.01
N SER A 77 -1.30 -23.18 4.50
CA SER A 77 -2.08 -23.02 5.74
C SER A 77 -2.92 -21.75 5.62
N THR A 78 -4.14 -21.93 5.14
CA THR A 78 -5.28 -21.08 5.50
C THR A 78 -5.52 -21.23 7.00
N SER A 79 -4.82 -20.43 7.80
CA SER A 79 -5.16 -20.24 9.21
C SER A 79 -5.85 -18.88 9.37
N TYR A 80 -7.18 -18.97 9.52
CA TYR A 80 -8.03 -17.94 10.13
C TYR A 80 -7.34 -17.40 11.38
N GLY A 81 -6.81 -16.18 11.30
CA GLY A 81 -5.98 -15.56 12.32
C GLY A 81 -5.06 -14.46 11.77
N ASP A 82 -4.85 -14.44 10.45
CA ASP A 82 -3.85 -13.59 9.80
C ASP A 82 -4.45 -12.49 8.91
N LEU A 83 -5.62 -11.96 9.28
CA LEU A 83 -6.24 -10.81 8.61
C LEU A 83 -5.55 -9.46 8.94
N SER A 84 -4.33 -9.55 9.47
CA SER A 84 -3.39 -8.45 9.66
C SER A 84 -2.28 -8.45 8.58
N CYS A 85 -2.36 -9.32 7.57
CA CYS A 85 -1.29 -9.52 6.58
C CYS A 85 -1.15 -8.48 5.46
N LEU A 86 -2.10 -7.57 5.25
CA LEU A 86 -2.08 -6.68 4.07
C LEU A 86 -1.91 -5.21 4.43
N GLY A 87 -1.93 -4.91 5.73
CA GLY A 87 -1.61 -3.61 6.31
C GLY A 87 -0.60 -3.74 7.44
N GLY A 88 0.11 -2.65 7.71
CA GLY A 88 1.24 -2.64 8.63
C GLY A 88 0.96 -2.06 10.01
N GLY A 89 -0.09 -1.26 10.16
CA GLY A 89 -0.32 -0.40 11.34
C GLY A 89 0.89 0.48 11.66
N TRP A 90 0.94 1.01 12.88
CA TRP A 90 2.03 1.86 13.34
C TRP A 90 2.50 1.42 14.73
N CYS A 91 3.62 1.99 15.18
CA CYS A 91 3.96 1.99 16.60
C CYS A 91 4.02 3.44 17.08
N ASN A 92 3.36 3.73 18.19
CA ASN A 92 3.05 5.10 18.63
C ASN A 92 3.64 5.44 20.00
N ASN A 93 4.39 4.52 20.61
CA ASN A 93 5.15 4.74 21.83
C ASN A 93 6.34 3.76 21.88
N ARG A 94 7.32 4.08 22.73
CA ARG A 94 8.54 3.28 22.94
C ARG A 94 8.24 1.79 23.16
N SER A 95 7.31 1.46 24.06
CA SER A 95 6.94 0.06 24.36
C SER A 95 6.39 -0.67 23.14
N SER A 96 5.46 -0.07 22.41
CA SER A 96 4.88 -0.64 21.18
C SER A 96 5.92 -0.83 20.08
N CYS A 97 6.88 0.09 19.95
CA CYS A 97 7.95 -0.01 18.95
C CYS A 97 8.99 -1.07 19.34
N VAL A 98 9.34 -1.19 20.64
CA VAL A 98 10.20 -2.27 21.16
C VAL A 98 9.55 -3.62 20.91
N PHE A 99 8.25 -3.78 21.17
CA PHE A 99 7.56 -5.01 20.85
C PHE A 99 7.59 -5.29 19.34
N ARG A 100 7.26 -4.28 18.53
CA ARG A 100 7.18 -4.40 17.07
C ARG A 100 8.50 -4.83 16.43
N LYS A 101 9.66 -4.38 16.93
CA LYS A 101 10.99 -4.74 16.39
C LYS A 101 11.28 -6.25 16.43
N THR A 102 10.58 -6.99 17.29
CA THR A 102 10.70 -8.46 17.42
C THR A 102 9.76 -9.23 16.49
N THR A 103 9.11 -8.55 15.54
CA THR A 103 8.12 -9.12 14.63
C THR A 103 8.46 -8.79 13.17
N ARG A 104 7.80 -9.47 12.21
CA ARG A 104 7.92 -9.20 10.76
C ARG A 104 7.60 -7.76 10.34
N ARG A 105 6.92 -7.02 11.22
CA ARG A 105 6.47 -5.64 11.04
C ARG A 105 7.47 -4.59 11.56
N GLY A 106 8.54 -5.01 12.23
CA GLY A 106 9.59 -4.12 12.74
C GLY A 106 11.01 -4.58 12.44
N SER A 107 11.19 -5.77 11.85
CA SER A 107 12.51 -6.27 11.43
C SER A 107 12.39 -7.24 10.27
N SER A 108 13.30 -7.10 9.29
CA SER A 108 13.45 -8.02 8.15
C SER A 108 13.92 -9.42 8.55
N LYS A 109 14.43 -9.61 9.77
CA LYS A 109 14.81 -10.93 10.28
C LYS A 109 13.63 -11.89 10.41
N PHE A 110 12.46 -11.37 10.74
CA PHE A 110 11.24 -12.15 10.98
C PHE A 110 10.30 -12.17 9.77
N MET A 111 10.73 -11.58 8.67
CA MET A 111 9.98 -11.49 7.43
C MET A 111 10.02 -12.81 6.66
N GLU A 112 8.86 -13.23 6.12
CA GLU A 112 8.73 -14.39 5.25
C GLU A 112 9.66 -14.25 4.03
N LYS A 113 10.39 -15.30 3.64
CA LYS A 113 11.39 -15.19 2.56
C LYS A 113 10.76 -15.09 1.17
N ALA A 114 9.50 -15.49 1.02
CA ALA A 114 8.75 -15.40 -0.22
C ALA A 114 7.37 -14.77 0.05
N LEU A 115 6.88 -14.00 -0.92
CA LEU A 115 5.55 -13.40 -0.89
C LEU A 115 4.80 -13.79 -2.17
N ASN A 116 3.53 -14.13 -2.03
CA ASN A 116 2.67 -14.34 -3.18
C ASN A 116 2.22 -12.99 -3.73
N PHE A 117 2.25 -12.87 -5.06
CA PHE A 117 1.71 -11.72 -5.77
C PHE A 117 0.30 -12.07 -6.25
N THR A 118 -0.69 -11.40 -5.68
CA THR A 118 -2.13 -11.61 -5.91
C THR A 118 -2.83 -10.28 -6.18
N GLY A 119 -4.08 -10.32 -6.64
CA GLY A 119 -4.84 -9.11 -6.96
C GLY A 119 -4.11 -8.28 -8.03
N ILE A 120 -3.94 -6.99 -7.79
CA ILE A 120 -3.22 -6.04 -8.66
C ILE A 120 -1.76 -6.45 -8.94
N LEU A 121 -1.16 -7.33 -8.13
CA LEU A 121 0.20 -7.84 -8.35
C LEU A 121 0.22 -9.18 -9.11
N SER A 122 -0.92 -9.84 -9.34
CA SER A 122 -0.93 -11.12 -10.06
C SER A 122 -0.39 -10.98 -11.49
N ASN A 123 0.35 -11.99 -11.96
CA ASN A 123 0.78 -12.09 -13.37
C ASN A 123 -0.22 -12.79 -14.27
N LYS A 124 -1.38 -13.20 -13.76
CA LYS A 124 -2.37 -13.91 -14.57
C LYS A 124 -3.38 -12.89 -15.12
N PRO A 125 -3.57 -12.81 -16.45
CA PRO A 125 -4.59 -11.92 -17.05
C PRO A 125 -6.00 -12.14 -16.49
N GLN A 126 -6.33 -13.38 -16.10
CA GLN A 126 -7.64 -13.72 -15.54
C GLN A 126 -7.82 -13.20 -14.11
N GLU A 127 -6.73 -12.88 -13.42
CA GLU A 127 -6.75 -12.33 -12.06
C GLU A 127 -6.50 -10.81 -12.05
N ASN A 128 -5.72 -10.30 -13.01
CA ASN A 128 -5.27 -8.92 -13.12
C ASN A 128 -5.22 -8.45 -14.58
N PRO A 129 -6.37 -8.14 -15.19
CA PRO A 129 -6.48 -8.00 -16.64
C PRO A 129 -5.62 -6.88 -17.24
N ASP A 130 -5.41 -5.80 -16.49
CA ASP A 130 -4.78 -4.58 -16.97
C ASP A 130 -3.29 -4.46 -16.59
N PHE A 131 -2.87 -5.05 -15.46
CA PHE A 131 -1.52 -4.89 -14.92
C PHE A 131 -0.72 -6.20 -14.88
N PHE A 132 -1.23 -7.32 -15.41
CA PHE A 132 -0.56 -8.63 -15.28
C PHE A 132 0.85 -8.69 -15.86
N ASN A 133 1.10 -7.95 -16.94
CA ASN A 133 2.38 -7.92 -17.66
C ASN A 133 3.32 -6.80 -17.17
N TRP A 134 2.96 -6.10 -16.09
CA TRP A 134 3.78 -5.03 -15.55
C TRP A 134 4.95 -5.57 -14.73
N ASN A 135 6.01 -4.77 -14.64
CA ASN A 135 7.04 -4.92 -13.61
C ASN A 135 6.40 -4.65 -12.25
N ARG A 136 6.62 -5.56 -11.30
CA ARG A 136 5.95 -5.54 -10.00
C ARG A 136 6.99 -5.56 -8.89
N ILE A 137 6.84 -4.62 -7.98
CA ILE A 137 7.77 -4.37 -6.88
C ILE A 137 6.95 -4.25 -5.60
N LYS A 138 7.38 -4.95 -4.55
CA LYS A 138 6.76 -4.91 -3.22
C LYS A 138 7.79 -4.51 -2.17
N LEU A 139 7.80 -3.23 -1.83
CA LEU A 139 8.59 -2.69 -0.72
C LEU A 139 7.96 -3.13 0.60
N ARG A 140 8.70 -3.88 1.43
CA ARG A 140 8.14 -4.39 2.68
C ARG A 140 8.16 -3.33 3.77
N TYR A 141 7.04 -3.22 4.47
CA TYR A 141 6.83 -2.24 5.52
C TYR A 141 7.34 -2.71 6.88
N CYS A 142 8.22 -1.92 7.50
CA CYS A 142 8.82 -2.26 8.78
C CYS A 142 9.25 -1.07 9.64
N ASP A 143 9.07 0.16 9.15
CA ASP A 143 9.42 1.39 9.85
C ASP A 143 8.39 1.77 10.92
N GLY A 144 7.10 1.47 10.68
CA GLY A 144 6.05 1.78 11.63
C GLY A 144 5.53 3.23 11.55
N ALA A 145 5.84 3.97 10.48
CA ALA A 145 5.47 5.38 10.23
C ALA A 145 5.06 5.65 8.77
N SER A 146 4.53 4.65 8.05
CA SER A 146 4.15 4.80 6.62
C SER A 146 5.28 5.33 5.73
N PHE A 147 6.50 4.80 5.93
CA PHE A 147 7.72 5.23 5.25
C PHE A 147 8.10 6.70 5.49
N SER A 148 7.72 7.23 6.66
CA SER A 148 8.12 8.54 7.15
C SER A 148 8.96 8.40 8.42
N GLY A 149 9.58 9.50 8.84
CA GLY A 149 10.47 9.53 9.99
C GLY A 149 11.91 9.17 9.64
N ASP A 150 12.83 9.96 10.16
CA ASP A 150 14.25 9.64 10.28
C ASP A 150 14.79 10.07 11.65
N SER A 151 14.77 9.15 12.60
CA SER A 151 15.24 9.38 13.96
C SER A 151 15.67 8.08 14.64
N GLN A 152 16.17 8.16 15.87
CA GLN A 152 16.58 6.98 16.62
C GLN A 152 16.30 7.17 18.10
N ASP A 153 15.97 6.07 18.77
CA ASP A 153 15.93 5.94 20.22
C ASP A 153 17.12 5.06 20.63
N GLU A 154 18.19 5.71 21.09
CA GLU A 154 19.44 5.05 21.48
C GLU A 154 19.24 4.11 22.67
N ASP A 155 18.44 4.53 23.67
CA ASP A 155 18.19 3.74 24.87
C ASP A 155 17.47 2.42 24.55
N SER A 156 16.58 2.42 23.54
CA SER A 156 15.86 1.22 23.09
C SER A 156 16.54 0.47 21.96
N GLN A 157 17.64 1.03 21.42
CA GLN A 157 18.26 0.60 20.17
C GLN A 157 17.23 0.44 19.05
N ILE A 158 16.40 1.48 18.84
CA ILE A 158 15.42 1.52 17.77
C ILE A 158 15.81 2.58 16.75
N PHE A 159 15.77 2.20 15.48
CA PHE A 159 15.99 3.10 14.35
C PHE A 159 14.68 3.32 13.62
N TYR A 160 14.18 4.55 13.65
CA TYR A 160 13.04 5.01 12.87
C TYR A 160 13.58 5.51 11.54
N ARG A 161 13.47 4.69 10.48
CA ARG A 161 14.17 4.93 9.20
C ARG A 161 13.21 4.99 8.01
N GLY A 162 11.92 5.21 8.23
CA GLY A 162 10.91 5.17 7.17
C GLY A 162 11.28 6.02 5.96
N LYS A 163 11.68 7.28 6.16
CA LYS A 163 12.07 8.17 5.06
C LYS A 163 13.33 7.70 4.34
N ARG A 164 14.34 7.20 5.06
CA ARG A 164 15.57 6.64 4.46
C ARG A 164 15.30 5.38 3.65
N ILE A 165 14.44 4.50 4.17
CA ILE A 165 14.03 3.27 3.48
C ILE A 165 13.34 3.61 2.17
N TRP A 166 12.41 4.57 2.20
CA TRP A 166 11.74 5.07 1.00
C TRP A 166 12.74 5.58 -0.04
N GLN A 167 13.61 6.50 0.36
CA GLN A 167 14.60 7.11 -0.54
C GLN A 167 15.52 6.07 -1.16
N ALA A 168 16.11 5.19 -0.35
CA ALA A 168 17.01 4.14 -0.83
C ALA A 168 16.29 3.14 -1.73
N ALA A 169 15.06 2.73 -1.39
CA ALA A 169 14.29 1.81 -2.20
C ALA A 169 13.93 2.41 -3.57
N VAL A 170 13.45 3.65 -3.60
CA VAL A 170 13.09 4.32 -4.85
C VAL A 170 14.31 4.56 -5.74
N GLU A 171 15.44 5.00 -5.17
CA GLU A 171 16.69 5.17 -5.91
C GLU A 171 17.16 3.85 -6.54
N GLU A 172 17.09 2.77 -5.79
CA GLU A 172 17.41 1.44 -6.28
C GLU A 172 16.44 0.98 -7.38
N PHE A 173 15.14 1.23 -7.24
CA PHE A 173 14.18 0.92 -8.31
C PHE A 173 14.49 1.68 -9.60
N MET A 174 14.94 2.94 -9.49
CA MET A 174 15.39 3.71 -10.65
C MET A 174 16.59 3.03 -11.31
N SER A 175 17.62 2.68 -10.54
CA SER A 175 18.85 2.04 -11.02
C SER A 175 18.57 0.74 -11.80
N LEU A 176 17.57 -0.02 -11.37
CA LEU A 176 17.13 -1.28 -11.97
C LEU A 176 16.28 -1.11 -13.23
N GLY A 177 16.01 0.12 -13.65
CA GLY A 177 15.36 0.43 -14.92
C GLY A 177 14.04 1.17 -14.81
N MET A 178 13.51 1.44 -13.60
CA MET A 178 12.26 2.20 -13.44
C MET A 178 12.38 3.63 -14.02
N GLN A 179 13.59 4.19 -14.06
CA GLN A 179 13.90 5.46 -14.72
C GLN A 179 13.56 5.51 -16.22
N LYS A 180 13.40 4.35 -16.87
CA LYS A 180 13.01 4.22 -18.28
C LYS A 180 11.54 3.85 -18.45
N ALA A 181 10.77 3.76 -17.37
CA ALA A 181 9.37 3.37 -17.43
C ALA A 181 8.55 4.42 -18.19
N GLU A 182 7.70 3.97 -19.11
CA GLU A 182 6.71 4.83 -19.76
C GLU A 182 5.49 5.07 -18.84
N GLN A 183 5.21 4.09 -17.99
CA GLN A 183 4.07 4.07 -17.07
C GLN A 183 4.51 3.58 -15.70
N ALA A 184 4.06 4.24 -14.65
CA ALA A 184 4.29 3.84 -13.27
C ALA A 184 3.02 4.04 -12.43
N LEU A 185 2.83 3.14 -11.46
CA LEU A 185 1.76 3.18 -10.48
C LEU A 185 2.34 2.94 -9.08
N LEU A 186 2.29 3.95 -8.22
CA LEU A 186 2.56 3.75 -6.79
C LEU A 186 1.29 3.25 -6.12
N SER A 187 1.34 2.10 -5.46
CA SER A 187 0.18 1.57 -4.73
C SER A 187 0.56 0.97 -3.40
N GLY A 188 -0.40 0.95 -2.48
CA GLY A 188 -0.26 0.28 -1.21
C GLY A 188 -1.58 0.22 -0.46
N CYS A 189 -1.64 -0.68 0.52
CA CYS A 189 -2.78 -0.82 1.41
C CYS A 189 -2.51 -0.33 2.84
N SER A 190 -3.51 0.26 3.50
CA SER A 190 -3.52 0.55 4.94
C SER A 190 -2.43 1.56 5.27
N ALA A 191 -1.48 1.24 6.14
CA ALA A 191 -0.28 2.06 6.34
C ALA A 191 0.51 2.31 5.04
N GLY A 192 0.52 1.37 4.09
CA GLY A 192 1.08 1.56 2.75
C GLY A 192 0.17 2.37 1.82
N GLY A 193 -1.14 2.37 2.05
CA GLY A 193 -2.09 3.25 1.37
C GLY A 193 -1.85 4.70 1.80
N LEU A 194 -1.73 4.93 3.11
CA LEU A 194 -1.32 6.23 3.64
C LEU A 194 0.08 6.63 3.12
N ALA A 195 1.03 5.70 3.02
CA ALA A 195 2.32 5.99 2.40
C ALA A 195 2.19 6.39 0.91
N SER A 196 1.29 5.73 0.17
CA SER A 196 1.00 6.09 -1.23
C SER A 196 0.43 7.50 -1.34
N ILE A 197 -0.33 7.96 -0.34
CA ILE A 197 -0.80 9.35 -0.24
C ILE A 197 0.39 10.28 0.05
N LEU A 198 1.13 10.02 1.12
CA LEU A 198 2.20 10.90 1.61
C LEU A 198 3.36 11.07 0.63
N HIS A 199 3.70 10.04 -0.14
CA HIS A 199 4.88 10.04 -1.02
C HIS A 199 4.53 10.06 -2.52
N CYS A 200 3.28 10.34 -2.90
CA CYS A 200 2.86 10.30 -4.31
C CYS A 200 3.60 11.33 -5.18
N ASP A 201 3.62 12.59 -4.75
CA ASP A 201 4.29 13.65 -5.50
C ASP A 201 5.81 13.46 -5.49
N ASP A 202 6.39 13.07 -4.34
CA ASP A 202 7.80 12.67 -4.23
C ASP A 202 8.14 11.56 -5.25
N PHE A 203 7.29 10.55 -5.42
CA PHE A 203 7.50 9.47 -6.40
C PHE A 203 7.42 9.98 -7.85
N ARG A 204 6.45 10.83 -8.15
CA ARG A 204 6.30 11.46 -9.48
C ARG A 204 7.53 12.26 -9.87
N GLU A 205 8.12 12.98 -8.93
CA GLU A 205 9.29 13.84 -9.15
C GLU A 205 10.58 13.04 -9.43
N ARG A 206 10.65 11.76 -9.02
CA ARG A 206 11.80 10.89 -9.30
C ARG A 206 11.80 10.32 -10.72
N LEU A 207 10.69 10.41 -11.43
CA LEU A 207 10.54 9.85 -12.78
C LEU A 207 10.60 10.95 -13.85
N PRO A 208 11.05 10.62 -15.09
CA PRO A 208 11.04 11.55 -16.20
C PRO A 208 9.67 12.23 -16.40
N LEU A 209 9.68 13.45 -16.92
CA LEU A 209 8.43 14.17 -17.21
C LEU A 209 7.55 13.44 -18.24
N SER A 210 8.15 12.65 -19.12
CA SER A 210 7.45 11.82 -20.12
C SER A 210 6.76 10.59 -19.53
N THR A 211 7.14 10.15 -18.32
CA THR A 211 6.54 8.98 -17.68
C THR A 211 5.16 9.33 -17.15
N LYS A 212 4.15 8.51 -17.49
CA LYS A 212 2.82 8.59 -16.90
C LYS A 212 2.86 7.97 -15.52
N VAL A 213 2.75 8.81 -14.48
CA VAL A 213 2.72 8.36 -13.09
C VAL A 213 1.35 8.65 -12.49
N LYS A 214 0.78 7.67 -11.81
CA LYS A 214 -0.41 7.82 -10.97
C LYS A 214 -0.22 7.07 -9.66
N CYS A 215 -1.05 7.34 -8.66
CA CYS A 215 -1.00 6.68 -7.35
C CYS A 215 -2.34 6.06 -6.97
N LEU A 216 -2.32 4.90 -6.30
CA LEU A 216 -3.49 4.21 -5.77
C LEU A 216 -3.32 4.05 -4.26
N SER A 217 -4.21 4.65 -3.47
CA SER A 217 -4.28 4.41 -2.04
C SER A 217 -5.46 3.51 -1.71
N ASP A 218 -5.17 2.29 -1.27
CA ASP A 218 -6.16 1.31 -0.81
C ASP A 218 -6.25 1.31 0.72
N ALA A 219 -7.45 1.50 1.28
CA ALA A 219 -7.69 1.56 2.72
C ALA A 219 -6.76 2.54 3.47
N GLY A 220 -6.28 3.57 2.78
CA GLY A 220 -5.34 4.56 3.28
C GLY A 220 -5.98 5.88 3.72
N MET A 221 -7.28 6.07 3.46
CA MET A 221 -8.03 7.28 3.79
C MET A 221 -8.55 7.24 5.23
N PHE A 222 -7.62 7.35 6.19
CA PHE A 222 -7.95 7.43 7.61
C PHE A 222 -8.53 8.79 8.00
N LEU A 223 -9.48 8.78 8.93
CA LEU A 223 -10.13 9.98 9.46
C LEU A 223 -9.85 10.20 10.94
N ASP A 224 -9.58 11.44 11.31
CA ASP A 224 -9.61 11.93 12.68
C ASP A 224 -11.06 12.07 13.16
N ALA A 225 -11.71 10.92 13.39
CA ALA A 225 -13.09 10.82 13.83
C ALA A 225 -13.17 10.55 15.34
N VAL A 226 -14.30 10.95 15.92
CA VAL A 226 -14.61 10.71 17.33
C VAL A 226 -14.91 9.22 17.55
N ASP A 227 -14.37 8.63 18.60
CA ASP A 227 -14.63 7.25 19.00
C ASP A 227 -15.91 7.12 19.85
N VAL A 228 -16.34 5.90 20.12
CA VAL A 228 -17.60 5.59 20.81
C VAL A 228 -17.63 6.06 22.27
N SER A 229 -16.50 6.51 22.82
CA SER A 229 -16.40 7.13 24.15
C SER A 229 -16.40 8.66 24.10
N GLY A 230 -16.42 9.27 22.91
CA GLY A 230 -16.28 10.72 22.73
C GLY A 230 -14.84 11.20 22.63
N GLY A 231 -13.86 10.28 22.59
CA GLY A 231 -12.44 10.60 22.44
C GLY A 231 -11.96 10.59 20.98
N HIS A 232 -10.65 10.76 20.77
CA HIS A 232 -10.01 10.67 19.45
C HIS A 232 -8.91 9.60 19.46
N SER A 233 -9.29 8.33 19.57
CA SER A 233 -8.36 7.20 19.69
C SER A 233 -7.28 7.15 18.58
N LEU A 234 -7.65 7.36 17.31
CA LEU A 234 -6.67 7.36 16.22
C LEU A 234 -5.79 8.60 16.21
N ARG A 235 -6.32 9.78 16.58
CA ARG A 235 -5.50 10.99 16.73
C ARG A 235 -4.41 10.80 17.77
N ASN A 236 -4.77 10.21 18.92
CA ASN A 236 -3.81 9.89 19.97
C ASN A 236 -2.74 8.89 19.48
N MET A 237 -3.14 7.92 18.66
CA MET A 237 -2.19 7.01 18.02
C MET A 237 -1.25 7.77 17.07
N PHE A 238 -1.79 8.54 16.13
CA PHE A 238 -1.00 9.29 15.15
C PHE A 238 -0.10 10.34 15.80
N GLN A 239 -0.55 11.02 16.86
CA GLN A 239 0.27 11.93 17.64
C GLN A 239 1.49 11.22 18.21
N GLY A 240 1.29 10.01 18.75
CA GLY A 240 2.38 9.17 19.23
C GLY A 240 3.35 8.79 18.12
N VAL A 241 2.86 8.40 16.93
CA VAL A 241 3.71 8.10 15.76
C VAL A 241 4.55 9.30 15.38
N VAL A 242 3.91 10.46 15.19
CA VAL A 242 4.55 11.70 14.75
C VAL A 242 5.61 12.16 15.74
N THR A 243 5.32 12.04 17.03
CA THR A 243 6.23 12.46 18.11
C THR A 243 7.41 11.50 18.27
N VAL A 244 7.13 10.20 18.42
CA VAL A 244 8.15 9.18 18.74
C VAL A 244 9.14 8.99 17.59
N GLN A 245 8.65 9.09 16.35
CA GLN A 245 9.46 8.84 15.16
C GLN A 245 9.91 10.14 14.47
N ASN A 246 9.58 11.30 15.06
CA ASN A 246 10.00 12.65 14.64
C ASN A 246 9.62 13.00 13.19
N LEU A 247 8.35 12.78 12.83
CA LEU A 247 7.86 12.96 11.45
C LEU A 247 7.74 14.42 11.03
N GLN A 248 7.82 15.38 11.96
CA GLN A 248 7.56 16.80 11.65
C GLN A 248 8.39 17.34 10.48
N LYS A 249 9.61 16.82 10.29
CA LYS A 249 10.52 17.24 9.21
C LYS A 249 10.15 16.65 7.84
N ASP A 250 9.39 15.56 7.82
CA ASP A 250 9.03 14.83 6.60
C ASP A 250 7.62 15.18 6.09
N LEU A 251 6.80 15.80 6.93
CA LEU A 251 5.45 16.22 6.56
C LEU A 251 5.48 17.46 5.67
N SER A 252 4.49 17.58 4.79
CA SER A 252 4.36 18.71 3.86
C SER A 252 4.31 20.04 4.60
N SER A 253 5.24 20.94 4.28
CA SER A 253 5.26 22.30 4.82
C SER A 253 3.99 23.07 4.47
N ALA A 254 3.36 22.78 3.33
CA ALA A 254 2.08 23.36 2.94
C ALA A 254 0.99 23.08 3.98
N CYS A 255 0.99 21.88 4.58
CA CYS A 255 0.06 21.55 5.65
C CYS A 255 0.53 22.08 7.01
N THR A 256 1.80 21.85 7.39
CA THR A 256 2.28 22.20 8.74
C THR A 256 2.37 23.70 9.01
N ASN A 257 2.27 24.54 7.97
CA ASN A 257 2.13 25.99 8.12
C ASN A 257 0.76 26.43 8.65
N HIS A 258 -0.26 25.56 8.56
CA HIS A 258 -1.64 25.89 8.94
C HIS A 258 -2.22 24.94 9.99
N LEU A 259 -1.72 23.71 10.08
CA LEU A 259 -2.18 22.67 10.99
C LEU A 259 -1.02 22.07 11.79
N ASP A 260 -1.35 21.45 12.92
CA ASP A 260 -0.35 20.74 13.72
C ASP A 260 0.17 19.48 12.99
N PRO A 261 1.40 19.01 13.28
CA PRO A 261 1.99 17.84 12.62
C PRO A 261 1.14 16.57 12.67
N THR A 262 0.35 16.35 13.74
CA THR A 262 -0.53 15.18 13.82
C THR A 262 -1.65 15.28 12.80
N SER A 263 -2.27 16.45 12.69
CA SER A 263 -3.30 16.72 11.68
C SER A 263 -2.75 16.54 10.26
N CYS A 264 -1.49 16.92 10.01
CA CYS A 264 -0.85 16.72 8.71
C CYS A 264 -0.44 15.29 8.39
N PHE A 265 -0.53 14.36 9.35
CA PHE A 265 -0.38 12.93 9.07
C PHE A 265 -1.72 12.28 8.68
N PHE A 266 -2.85 12.95 8.94
CA PHE A 266 -4.15 12.49 8.49
C PHE A 266 -4.39 12.85 7.02
N PRO A 267 -4.73 11.88 6.15
CA PRO A 267 -4.88 12.09 4.71
C PRO A 267 -6.01 13.06 4.38
N GLN A 268 -7.04 13.16 5.21
CA GLN A 268 -8.14 14.13 5.05
C GLN A 268 -7.69 15.59 4.89
N ASN A 269 -6.51 15.93 5.42
CA ASN A 269 -5.98 17.29 5.45
C ASN A 269 -4.96 17.57 4.34
N LEU A 270 -4.60 16.57 3.51
CA LEU A 270 -3.54 16.71 2.51
C LEU A 270 -3.87 16.08 1.15
N VAL A 271 -4.81 15.12 1.10
CA VAL A 271 -5.10 14.37 -0.13
C VAL A 271 -5.59 15.26 -1.28
N SER A 272 -6.22 16.39 -0.96
CA SER A 272 -6.69 17.37 -1.97
C SER A 272 -5.56 18.24 -2.55
N ASP A 273 -4.41 18.30 -1.88
CA ASP A 273 -3.25 19.09 -2.30
C ASP A 273 -2.26 18.28 -3.16
N ILE A 274 -2.47 16.97 -3.29
CA ILE A 274 -1.65 16.09 -4.11
C ILE A 274 -1.86 16.45 -5.58
N LYS A 275 -0.75 16.71 -6.27
CA LYS A 275 -0.76 17.17 -7.67
C LYS A 275 -0.84 16.00 -8.64
N THR A 276 -0.22 14.89 -8.29
CA THR A 276 -0.18 13.68 -9.11
C THR A 276 -1.54 12.98 -9.07
N PRO A 277 -2.10 12.55 -10.23
CA PRO A 277 -3.40 11.88 -10.26
C PRO A 277 -3.47 10.69 -9.30
N MET A 278 -4.49 10.67 -8.47
CA MET A 278 -4.66 9.65 -7.44
C MET A 278 -6.02 8.95 -7.51
N PHE A 279 -6.03 7.66 -7.19
CA PHE A 279 -7.23 6.86 -6.98
C PHE A 279 -7.34 6.48 -5.51
N LEU A 280 -8.49 6.74 -4.90
CA LEU A 280 -8.78 6.27 -3.55
C LEU A 280 -9.74 5.09 -3.61
N LEU A 281 -9.24 3.94 -3.19
CA LEU A 281 -10.01 2.73 -2.96
C LEU A 281 -10.19 2.59 -1.45
N ASN A 282 -11.40 2.77 -0.94
CA ASN A 282 -11.61 2.70 0.51
C ASN A 282 -12.98 2.09 0.82
N ALA A 283 -13.07 1.30 1.88
CA ALA A 283 -14.37 0.97 2.44
C ALA A 283 -14.89 2.17 3.25
N ALA A 284 -16.15 2.56 3.06
CA ALA A 284 -16.81 3.58 3.87
C ALA A 284 -16.90 3.17 5.35
N TYR A 285 -16.95 1.85 5.60
CA TYR A 285 -16.94 1.23 6.91
C TYR A 285 -15.67 0.39 7.06
N ASP A 286 -14.50 1.01 6.88
CA ASP A 286 -13.21 0.32 6.98
C ASP A 286 -13.12 -0.46 8.30
N SER A 287 -13.00 -1.77 8.18
CA SER A 287 -13.09 -2.67 9.32
C SER A 287 -11.93 -2.49 10.31
N TRP A 288 -10.77 -2.03 9.84
CA TRP A 288 -9.65 -1.71 10.72
C TRP A 288 -9.93 -0.42 11.49
N GLN A 289 -10.38 0.65 10.82
CA GLN A 289 -10.67 1.91 11.49
C GLN A 289 -11.84 1.76 12.47
N VAL A 290 -12.88 0.99 12.14
CA VAL A 290 -13.96 0.68 13.10
C VAL A 290 -13.42 -0.02 14.35
N ARG A 291 -12.53 -1.01 14.20
CA ARG A 291 -12.02 -1.80 15.33
C ARG A 291 -10.95 -1.11 16.15
N GLN A 292 -10.10 -0.32 15.51
CA GLN A 292 -8.87 0.25 16.12
C GLN A 292 -8.99 1.75 16.42
N SER A 293 -9.87 2.47 15.72
CA SER A 293 -10.12 3.90 15.93
C SER A 293 -11.46 4.15 16.60
N LEU A 294 -12.57 3.71 15.99
CA LEU A 294 -13.90 4.12 16.43
C LEU A 294 -14.37 3.37 17.67
N ALA A 295 -14.15 2.06 17.75
CA ALA A 295 -14.56 1.23 18.88
C ALA A 295 -13.42 0.35 19.43
N PRO A 296 -12.21 0.88 19.73
CA PRO A 296 -11.15 0.12 20.35
C PRO A 296 -11.54 -0.30 21.77
N SER A 297 -10.92 -1.36 22.30
CA SER A 297 -11.26 -1.90 23.62
C SER A 297 -11.21 -0.87 24.76
N PRO A 298 -10.27 0.10 24.79
CA PRO A 298 -10.28 1.17 25.80
C PRO A 298 -11.48 2.12 25.70
N ALA A 299 -12.00 2.38 24.50
CA ALA A 299 -13.18 3.23 24.27
C ALA A 299 -14.51 2.48 24.50
N ASP A 300 -14.49 1.14 24.47
CA ASP A 300 -15.65 0.27 24.74
C ASP A 300 -15.39 -0.68 25.92
N PRO A 301 -15.20 -0.17 27.15
CA PRO A 301 -14.84 -0.98 28.30
C PRO A 301 -15.93 -2.00 28.70
N ARG A 302 -17.18 -1.75 28.30
CA ARG A 302 -18.32 -2.65 28.54
C ARG A 302 -18.54 -3.68 27.43
N GLY A 303 -17.76 -3.61 26.34
CA GLY A 303 -17.86 -4.55 25.22
C GLY A 303 -19.15 -4.45 24.42
N VAL A 304 -19.84 -3.30 24.44
CA VAL A 304 -21.11 -3.07 23.73
C VAL A 304 -20.93 -3.19 22.23
N TRP A 305 -19.76 -2.78 21.72
CA TRP A 305 -19.41 -2.81 20.30
C TRP A 305 -18.76 -4.11 19.86
N LYS A 306 -18.49 -5.06 20.78
CA LYS A 306 -17.77 -6.31 20.47
C LYS A 306 -18.36 -7.05 19.28
N HIS A 307 -19.68 -7.22 19.24
CA HIS A 307 -20.36 -7.93 18.14
C HIS A 307 -20.44 -7.11 16.85
N CYS A 308 -20.70 -5.81 16.96
CA CYS A 308 -20.80 -4.92 15.81
C CYS A 308 -19.45 -4.77 15.07
N LYS A 309 -18.35 -4.58 15.82
CA LYS A 309 -17.01 -4.45 15.22
C LYS A 309 -16.41 -5.78 14.76
N SER A 310 -16.98 -6.92 15.17
CA SER A 310 -16.62 -8.24 14.64
C SER A 310 -17.38 -8.59 13.37
N ASP A 311 -18.63 -8.14 13.25
CA ASP A 311 -19.53 -8.41 12.15
C ASP A 311 -20.55 -7.27 12.07
N ILE A 312 -20.47 -6.47 11.00
CA ILE A 312 -21.32 -5.29 10.81
C ILE A 312 -22.82 -5.63 10.76
N SER A 313 -23.19 -6.87 10.41
CA SER A 313 -24.59 -7.33 10.42
C SER A 313 -25.16 -7.46 11.82
N ARG A 314 -24.29 -7.53 12.84
CA ARG A 314 -24.66 -7.63 14.26
C ARG A 314 -24.73 -6.28 14.97
N CYS A 315 -24.55 -5.18 14.25
CA CYS A 315 -24.75 -3.84 14.79
C CYS A 315 -26.24 -3.59 15.05
N ASN A 316 -26.56 -3.05 16.22
CA ASN A 316 -27.91 -2.53 16.47
C ASN A 316 -28.12 -1.18 15.74
N SER A 317 -29.36 -0.68 15.71
CA SER A 317 -29.70 0.54 14.97
C SER A 317 -28.87 1.78 15.39
N SER A 318 -28.56 1.93 16.67
CA SER A 318 -27.75 3.07 17.16
C SER A 318 -26.28 2.96 16.75
N GLN A 319 -25.72 1.74 16.79
CA GLN A 319 -24.35 1.47 16.35
C GLN A 319 -24.22 1.68 14.84
N LEU A 320 -25.21 1.20 14.08
CA LEU A 320 -25.23 1.41 12.64
C LEU A 320 -25.36 2.91 12.34
N GLN A 321 -26.24 3.64 13.03
CA GLN A 321 -26.37 5.10 12.85
C GLN A 321 -25.04 5.81 13.09
N PHE A 322 -24.29 5.47 14.13
CA PHE A 322 -22.96 6.03 14.37
C PHE A 322 -22.00 5.74 13.20
N LEU A 323 -21.99 4.50 12.68
CA LEU A 323 -21.19 4.17 11.49
C LEU A 323 -21.66 4.92 10.24
N GLN A 324 -22.96 5.23 10.12
CA GLN A 324 -23.47 6.06 9.02
C GLN A 324 -23.01 7.52 9.11
N GLU A 325 -22.92 8.09 10.31
CA GLU A 325 -22.35 9.43 10.50
C GLU A 325 -20.86 9.42 10.13
N PHE A 326 -20.10 8.41 10.54
CA PHE A 326 -18.71 8.23 10.10
C PHE A 326 -18.56 8.16 8.58
N ARG A 327 -19.43 7.42 7.88
CA ARG A 327 -19.46 7.41 6.41
C ARG A 327 -19.72 8.80 5.84
N LYS A 328 -20.64 9.59 6.42
CA LYS A 328 -20.91 10.96 5.96
C LYS A 328 -19.68 11.83 6.10
N GLU A 329 -18.95 11.75 7.22
CA GLU A 329 -17.69 12.46 7.41
C GLU A 329 -16.66 12.09 6.33
N MET A 330 -16.53 10.80 6.00
CA MET A 330 -15.66 10.36 4.90
C MET A 330 -16.04 10.97 3.57
N VAL A 331 -17.32 10.90 3.19
CA VAL A 331 -17.79 11.46 1.93
C VAL A 331 -17.55 12.97 1.88
N LEU A 332 -17.78 13.69 2.98
CA LEU A 332 -17.51 15.13 3.07
C LEU A 332 -16.01 15.45 2.92
N ALA A 333 -15.13 14.67 3.54
CA ALA A 333 -13.68 14.84 3.42
C ALA A 333 -13.16 14.62 1.99
N LEU A 334 -13.90 13.88 1.16
CA LEU A 334 -13.55 13.60 -0.22
C LEU A 334 -14.06 14.63 -1.23
N ASN A 335 -14.90 15.59 -0.82
CA ASN A 335 -15.51 16.57 -1.73
C ASN A 335 -14.46 17.33 -2.56
N SER A 336 -13.47 17.94 -1.90
CA SER A 336 -12.41 18.70 -2.57
C SER A 336 -11.55 17.83 -3.49
N PHE A 337 -11.17 16.64 -3.02
CA PHE A 337 -10.41 15.66 -3.80
C PHE A 337 -11.16 15.23 -5.07
N SER A 338 -12.47 15.02 -4.96
CA SER A 338 -13.33 14.58 -6.05
C SER A 338 -13.58 15.66 -7.11
N ALA A 339 -13.26 16.93 -6.83
CA ALA A 339 -13.41 18.00 -7.80
C ALA A 339 -12.43 17.88 -8.98
N SER A 340 -11.24 17.28 -8.77
CA SER A 340 -10.27 17.06 -9.84
C SER A 340 -10.76 15.98 -10.81
N PRO A 341 -10.84 16.23 -12.13
CA PRO A 341 -11.26 15.24 -13.12
C PRO A 341 -10.22 14.11 -13.30
N GLN A 342 -8.97 14.32 -12.86
CA GLN A 342 -7.89 13.34 -12.97
C GLN A 342 -7.91 12.31 -11.83
N ASN A 343 -8.62 12.60 -10.74
CA ASN A 343 -8.71 11.72 -9.59
C ASN A 343 -9.82 10.69 -9.76
N GLY A 344 -9.64 9.51 -9.15
CA GLY A 344 -10.63 8.46 -9.13
C GLY A 344 -11.03 8.04 -7.71
N LEU A 345 -12.25 7.52 -7.58
CA LEU A 345 -12.82 7.04 -6.32
C LEU A 345 -13.51 5.70 -6.52
N PHE A 346 -13.28 4.79 -5.60
CA PHE A 346 -14.10 3.60 -5.39
C PHE A 346 -14.33 3.44 -3.88
N ILE A 347 -15.42 4.04 -3.41
CA ILE A 347 -15.80 4.04 -1.99
C ILE A 347 -17.01 3.12 -1.81
N ASN A 348 -16.77 1.85 -1.48
CA ASN A 348 -17.84 0.88 -1.28
C ASN A 348 -18.35 0.84 0.16
N SER A 349 -19.53 0.28 0.36
CA SER A 349 -20.13 0.10 1.69
C SER A 349 -19.83 -1.26 2.32
N CYS A 350 -18.76 -1.91 1.87
CA CYS A 350 -18.32 -3.17 2.45
C CYS A 350 -17.68 -2.95 3.83
N PHE A 351 -17.66 -4.01 4.63
CA PHE A 351 -16.94 -4.04 5.90
C PHE A 351 -15.66 -4.82 5.69
N THR A 352 -14.69 -4.17 5.04
CA THR A 352 -13.43 -4.79 4.60
C THR A 352 -12.22 -3.90 4.93
N HIS A 353 -11.02 -4.39 4.67
CA HIS A 353 -9.76 -3.64 4.78
C HIS A 353 -8.73 -4.29 3.85
N CYS A 354 -8.08 -3.50 3.00
CA CYS A 354 -7.26 -3.96 1.86
C CYS A 354 -8.03 -4.75 0.81
N GLN A 355 -8.12 -4.20 -0.39
CA GLN A 355 -8.97 -4.73 -1.45
C GLN A 355 -8.24 -5.01 -2.75
N SER A 356 -7.16 -4.27 -3.02
CA SER A 356 -6.40 -4.32 -4.27
C SER A 356 -5.50 -5.56 -4.38
N GLU A 357 -4.96 -6.05 -3.27
CA GLU A 357 -4.07 -7.22 -3.25
C GLU A 357 -4.79 -8.55 -2.96
N ILE A 358 -6.10 -8.51 -2.66
CA ILE A 358 -6.91 -9.71 -2.39
C ILE A 358 -7.76 -10.03 -3.61
N GLN A 359 -7.61 -11.24 -4.15
CA GLN A 359 -8.30 -11.60 -5.39
C GLN A 359 -9.83 -11.54 -5.27
N ASP A 360 -10.37 -11.98 -4.13
CA ASP A 360 -11.81 -12.01 -3.82
C ASP A 360 -12.45 -10.63 -3.87
N THR A 361 -11.69 -9.56 -3.61
CA THR A 361 -12.19 -8.18 -3.68
C THR A 361 -11.73 -7.43 -4.92
N TRP A 362 -10.62 -7.84 -5.52
CA TRP A 362 -10.02 -7.17 -6.69
C TRP A 362 -10.77 -7.47 -7.98
N PHE A 363 -10.83 -8.75 -8.38
CA PHE A 363 -11.33 -9.15 -9.70
C PHE A 363 -11.99 -10.54 -9.77
N ALA A 364 -12.24 -11.21 -8.63
CA ALA A 364 -13.00 -12.46 -8.59
C ALA A 364 -14.41 -12.31 -9.20
N GLN A 365 -15.05 -13.43 -9.56
CA GLN A 365 -16.32 -13.40 -10.28
C GLN A 365 -17.42 -12.63 -9.53
N ASP A 366 -17.46 -12.86 -8.22
CA ASP A 366 -18.36 -12.34 -7.20
C ASP A 366 -17.77 -11.18 -6.39
N SER A 367 -16.63 -10.61 -6.81
CA SER A 367 -16.03 -9.47 -6.11
C SER A 367 -16.98 -8.28 -6.02
N PRO A 368 -16.79 -7.37 -5.03
CA PRO A 368 -17.62 -6.19 -4.87
C PRO A 368 -17.66 -5.32 -6.12
N LYS A 369 -18.81 -4.69 -6.39
CA LYS A 369 -19.05 -3.87 -7.58
C LYS A 369 -19.81 -2.60 -7.25
N LEU A 370 -19.35 -1.50 -7.82
CA LEU A 370 -20.10 -0.25 -7.86
C LEU A 370 -20.47 0.04 -9.31
N ASN A 371 -21.75 0.39 -9.54
CA ASN A 371 -22.28 0.65 -10.89
C ASN A 371 -21.94 -0.46 -11.91
N GLY A 372 -21.94 -1.72 -11.44
CA GLY A 372 -21.65 -2.90 -12.25
C GLY A 372 -20.16 -3.18 -12.51
N LYS A 373 -19.24 -2.33 -12.04
CA LYS A 373 -17.79 -2.50 -12.22
C LYS A 373 -17.10 -2.99 -10.96
N ARG A 374 -16.19 -3.95 -11.13
CA ARG A 374 -15.28 -4.43 -10.07
C ARG A 374 -14.19 -3.40 -9.79
N VAL A 375 -13.51 -3.56 -8.66
CA VAL A 375 -12.38 -2.71 -8.28
C VAL A 375 -11.31 -2.65 -9.38
N ALA A 376 -10.88 -3.81 -9.91
CA ALA A 376 -9.85 -3.85 -10.96
C ALA A 376 -10.24 -3.10 -12.23
N GLU A 377 -11.51 -3.22 -12.64
CA GLU A 377 -12.04 -2.56 -13.84
C GLU A 377 -12.06 -1.04 -13.66
N SER A 378 -12.52 -0.55 -12.50
CA SER A 378 -12.52 0.89 -12.20
C SER A 378 -11.10 1.45 -12.11
N VAL A 379 -10.17 0.77 -11.43
CA VAL A 379 -8.77 1.21 -11.36
C VAL A 379 -8.13 1.21 -12.75
N GLY A 380 -8.36 0.19 -13.57
CA GLY A 380 -7.87 0.13 -14.95
C GLY A 380 -8.44 1.25 -15.83
N ASP A 381 -9.77 1.45 -15.80
CA ASP A 381 -10.42 2.49 -16.57
C ASP A 381 -9.92 3.89 -16.21
N TRP A 382 -9.71 4.13 -14.92
CA TRP A 382 -9.10 5.37 -14.45
C TRP A 382 -7.63 5.47 -14.87
N TYR A 383 -6.83 4.42 -14.66
CA TYR A 383 -5.40 4.49 -14.92
C TYR A 383 -5.12 4.75 -16.40
N PHE A 384 -5.77 4.00 -17.28
CA PHE A 384 -5.59 4.08 -18.74
C PHE A 384 -6.43 5.17 -19.41
N ASP A 385 -7.14 6.01 -18.64
CA ASP A 385 -8.00 7.09 -19.13
C ASP A 385 -9.10 6.58 -20.09
N ARG A 386 -9.60 5.36 -19.86
CA ARG A 386 -10.70 4.77 -20.67
C ARG A 386 -12.05 5.39 -20.33
N ALA A 387 -12.17 6.04 -19.18
CA ALA A 387 -13.37 6.75 -18.75
C ALA A 387 -13.01 8.09 -18.09
N ASN A 388 -13.77 9.14 -18.42
CA ASN A 388 -13.51 10.51 -17.96
C ASN A 388 -13.97 10.79 -16.51
N ASN A 389 -14.78 9.90 -15.91
CA ASN A 389 -15.28 10.06 -14.56
C ASN A 389 -15.40 8.71 -13.86
N VAL A 390 -14.32 8.27 -13.21
CA VAL A 390 -14.31 7.04 -12.41
C VAL A 390 -14.37 7.40 -10.94
N LYS A 391 -15.54 7.84 -10.50
CA LYS A 391 -15.78 8.30 -9.13
C LYS A 391 -17.07 7.71 -8.61
N ASP A 392 -16.94 6.55 -7.98
CA ASP A 392 -18.06 5.80 -7.44
C ASP A 392 -18.03 5.83 -5.91
N ILE A 393 -19.13 6.32 -5.33
CA ILE A 393 -19.39 6.26 -3.89
C ILE A 393 -20.71 5.53 -3.71
N ASP A 394 -20.64 4.44 -2.98
CA ASP A 394 -21.75 3.52 -2.76
C ASP A 394 -22.81 4.08 -1.81
N CYS A 395 -24.02 3.52 -1.82
CA CYS A 395 -25.09 3.86 -0.89
C CYS A 395 -24.78 3.39 0.54
N PRO A 396 -25.43 3.93 1.59
CA PRO A 396 -25.30 3.45 2.96
C PRO A 396 -25.51 1.93 3.14
N TYR A 397 -24.66 1.24 3.91
CA TYR A 397 -24.87 -0.17 4.31
C TYR A 397 -26.26 -0.36 4.93
N PRO A 398 -26.99 -1.47 4.64
CA PRO A 398 -26.56 -2.69 3.93
C PRO A 398 -27.04 -2.77 2.47
N CYS A 399 -26.95 -1.68 1.70
CA CYS A 399 -27.52 -1.66 0.35
C CYS A 399 -26.75 -2.55 -0.65
N ASP A 400 -25.42 -2.55 -0.63
CA ASP A 400 -24.60 -3.32 -1.58
C ASP A 400 -24.60 -4.81 -1.20
N LYS A 401 -25.10 -5.62 -2.13
CA LYS A 401 -25.21 -7.08 -1.98
C LYS A 401 -24.03 -7.84 -2.57
N THR A 402 -23.09 -7.15 -3.19
CA THR A 402 -21.86 -7.73 -3.76
C THR A 402 -20.70 -7.72 -2.75
N CYS A 403 -20.88 -7.09 -1.60
CA CYS A 403 -19.85 -6.99 -0.58
C CYS A 403 -19.49 -8.32 0.07
N HIS A 404 -18.19 -8.59 0.18
CA HIS A 404 -17.63 -9.61 1.05
C HIS A 404 -17.25 -8.98 2.39
N HIS A 405 -18.15 -9.05 3.36
CA HIS A 405 -17.91 -8.49 4.70
C HIS A 405 -16.98 -9.41 5.51
N LEU A 406 -15.99 -8.81 6.17
CA LEU A 406 -15.11 -9.51 7.08
C LEU A 406 -15.84 -9.87 8.38
N ILE A 407 -15.67 -11.11 8.81
CA ILE A 407 -16.17 -11.61 10.09
C ILE A 407 -14.96 -11.98 10.94
N PHE A 408 -14.81 -11.30 12.08
CA PHE A 408 -13.75 -11.55 13.05
C PHE A 408 -14.27 -12.46 14.16
N GLN A 409 -13.55 -13.54 14.47
CA GLN A 409 -13.89 -14.45 15.57
C GLN A 409 -13.31 -13.99 16.90
#